data_AF-A0A2U1JQ77-F1
#
_entry.id   AF-A0A2U1JQ77-F1
#
_cell.length_a   1.000
_cell.length_b   1.000
_cell.length_c   1.000
_cell.angle_alpha   90.00
_cell.angle_beta   90.00
_cell.angle_gamma   90.00
#
_symmetry.space_group_name_H-M   'P 1'
#
loop_
_entity.id
_entity.type
_entity.pdbx_description
1 polymer ?
#
loop_
_entity_poly.entity_id
_entity_poly.type
_entity_poly.pdbx_seq_one_letter_code
_entity_poly.pdbx_strand_id
1 'polypeptide(L)'
;MDIEKYMIPCMNKKLFGVECLGCGTQRALVLILRGEFTAAFHMFPAIFTTLLFFMVLGLNFIDKSRNYHKIIIGLAIVNAIIMIVSYIYKMIHF
;
A
#
# COMPACT_ATOMS: atom_id res chain seq x y z
N MET A 1 11.39 7.08 -17.57
CA MET A 1 11.20 5.64 -17.26
C MET A 1 9.75 5.27 -17.52
N ASP A 2 9.48 4.59 -18.65
CA ASP A 2 8.17 4.13 -19.14
C ASP A 2 7.50 3.02 -18.30
N ILE A 3 7.77 2.94 -17.00
CA ILE A 3 7.20 1.90 -16.12
C ILE A 3 5.68 2.03 -16.04
N GLU A 4 5.16 3.24 -16.22
CA GLU A 4 3.73 3.52 -16.22
C GLU A 4 2.96 2.74 -17.29
N LYS A 5 3.61 2.41 -18.43
CA LYS A 5 3.00 1.62 -19.51
C LYS A 5 2.79 0.16 -19.14
N TYR A 6 3.52 -0.36 -18.16
CA TYR A 6 3.41 -1.73 -17.67
C TYR A 6 2.54 -1.84 -16.40
N MET A 7 2.00 -0.72 -15.89
CA MET A 7 1.13 -0.76 -14.72
C MET A 7 -0.20 -1.42 -15.06
N ILE A 8 -0.64 -2.32 -14.17
CA ILE A 8 -1.88 -3.06 -14.36
C ILE A 8 -3.04 -2.08 -14.13
N PRO A 9 -3.93 -1.89 -15.12
CA PRO A 9 -5.11 -1.06 -14.90
C PRO A 9 -5.97 -1.70 -13.81
N CYS A 10 -6.47 -0.90 -12.87
CA CYS A 10 -7.36 -1.41 -11.84
C CYS A 10 -8.63 -1.99 -12.50
N MET A 11 -8.78 -3.31 -12.44
CA MET A 11 -9.89 -4.03 -13.06
C MET A 11 -11.24 -3.56 -12.49
N ASN A 12 -11.30 -3.30 -11.19
CA ASN A 12 -12.51 -2.82 -10.52
C ASN A 12 -12.95 -1.46 -11.04
N LYS A 13 -12.00 -0.55 -11.28
CA LYS A 13 -12.30 0.76 -11.87
C LYS A 13 -12.81 0.62 -13.31
N LYS A 14 -12.27 -0.33 -14.08
CA LYS A 14 -12.67 -0.57 -15.47
C LYS A 14 -14.04 -1.27 -15.58
N LEU A 15 -14.34 -2.20 -14.68
CA LEU A 15 -15.55 -3.03 -14.73
C LEU A 15 -16.73 -2.41 -13.97
N PHE A 16 -16.46 -1.79 -12.82
CA PHE A 16 -17.48 -1.28 -11.91
C PHE A 16 -17.43 0.24 -11.72
N GLY A 17 -16.43 0.93 -12.27
CA GLY A 17 -16.23 2.37 -12.05
C GLY A 17 -15.70 2.73 -10.66
N VAL A 18 -15.56 1.76 -9.76
CA VAL A 18 -15.18 1.96 -8.36
C VAL A 18 -13.73 1.53 -8.11
N GLU A 19 -12.97 2.36 -7.42
CA GLU A 19 -11.61 2.02 -6.99
C GLU A 19 -11.66 0.98 -5.87
N CYS A 20 -10.69 0.05 -5.79
CA CYS A 20 -10.60 -0.88 -4.66
C CYS A 20 -9.69 -0.34 -3.55
N LEU A 21 -9.72 -0.98 -2.39
CA LEU A 21 -8.88 -0.67 -1.22
C LEU A 21 -7.38 -0.57 -1.53
N GLY A 22 -6.89 -1.31 -2.53
CA GLY A 22 -5.48 -1.30 -2.96
C GLY A 22 -5.20 -0.49 -4.23
N CYS A 23 -6.19 0.21 -4.78
CA CYS A 23 -6.05 0.96 -6.01
C CYS A 23 -5.09 2.16 -5.79
N GLY A 24 -4.00 2.20 -6.56
CA GLY A 24 -2.97 3.23 -6.44
C GLY A 24 -1.69 2.80 -5.74
N THR A 25 -1.61 1.58 -5.20
CA THR A 25 -0.38 1.01 -4.61
C THR A 25 0.84 1.08 -5.53
N GLN A 26 0.71 0.59 -6.77
CA GLN A 26 1.80 0.60 -7.75
C GLN A 26 2.26 2.02 -8.12
N ARG A 27 1.32 2.96 -8.24
CA ARG A 27 1.61 4.37 -8.57
C ARG A 27 2.23 5.11 -7.39
N ALA A 28 1.73 4.89 -6.17
CA ALA A 28 2.33 5.43 -4.95
C ALA A 28 3.76 4.91 -4.76
N LEU A 29 4.02 3.64 -5.09
CA LEU A 29 5.37 3.09 -5.07
C LEU A 29 6.29 3.79 -6.09
N VAL A 30 5.81 4.05 -7.31
CA VAL A 30 6.58 4.82 -8.32
C VAL A 30 6.85 6.24 -7.84
N LEU A 31 5.89 6.90 -7.19
CA LEU A 31 6.08 8.24 -6.62
C LEU A 31 7.16 8.25 -5.52
N ILE A 32 7.17 7.23 -4.65
CA ILE A 32 8.23 7.04 -3.66
C ILE A 32 9.60 6.88 -4.35
N LEU A 33 9.67 6.06 -5.40
CA LEU A 33 10.91 5.87 -6.17
C LEU A 33 11.38 7.15 -6.89
N ARG A 34 10.46 8.07 -7.19
CA ARG A 34 10.78 9.40 -7.74
C ARG A 34 11.14 10.44 -6.67
N GLY A 35 11.06 10.08 -5.39
CA GLY A 35 11.28 11.01 -4.27
C GLY A 35 10.08 11.90 -3.94
N GLU A 36 8.92 11.67 -4.55
CA GLU A 36 7.69 12.43 -4.33
C GLU A 36 6.86 11.84 -3.19
N PHE A 37 7.38 11.92 -1.97
CA PHE A 37 6.74 11.31 -0.78
C PHE A 37 5.36 11.92 -0.46
N THR A 38 5.20 13.23 -0.62
CA THR A 38 3.92 13.93 -0.38
C THR A 38 2.85 13.46 -1.36
N ALA A 39 3.19 13.36 -2.65
CA ALA A 39 2.27 12.86 -3.66
C ALA A 39 1.90 11.39 -3.40
N ALA A 40 2.88 10.56 -3.01
CA ALA A 40 2.63 9.17 -2.64
C ALA A 40 1.67 9.06 -1.43
N PHE A 41 1.83 9.92 -0.42
CA PHE A 41 0.95 9.97 0.74
C PHE A 41 -0.49 10.35 0.37
N HIS A 42 -0.68 11.38 -0.46
CA HIS A 42 -2.02 11.75 -0.94
C HIS A 42 -2.64 10.67 -1.84
N MET A 43 -1.82 9.95 -2.61
CA MET A 43 -2.31 8.90 -3.50
C MET A 43 -2.76 7.65 -2.75
N PHE A 44 -1.91 7.13 -1.86
CA PHE A 44 -2.18 5.93 -1.07
C PHE A 44 -1.38 5.97 0.23
N PRO A 45 -1.91 6.57 1.32
CA PRO A 45 -1.15 6.78 2.56
C PRO A 45 -0.72 5.47 3.22
N ALA A 46 -1.49 4.39 3.03
CA ALA A 46 -1.14 3.05 3.50
C ALA A 46 0.10 2.44 2.82
N ILE A 47 0.69 3.10 1.81
CA ILE A 47 1.92 2.62 1.14
C ILE A 47 3.09 2.49 2.13
N PHE A 48 3.21 3.42 3.07
CA PHE A 48 4.32 3.44 4.03
C PHE A 48 4.22 2.29 5.03
N THR A 49 3.02 2.05 5.56
CA THR A 49 2.78 0.92 6.46
C THR A 49 2.84 -0.42 5.75
N THR A 50 2.45 -0.45 4.48
CA THR A 50 2.60 -1.65 3.63
C THR A 50 4.07 -1.97 3.36
N LEU A 51 4.88 -0.97 3.00
CA LEU A 51 6.33 -1.14 2.83
C LEU A 51 6.99 -1.63 4.12
N LEU A 52 6.63 -1.04 5.26
CA LEU A 52 7.13 -1.47 6.57
C LEU A 52 6.74 -2.91 6.90
N PHE A 53 5.48 -3.28 6.64
CA PHE A 53 5.00 -4.65 6.82
C PHE A 53 5.82 -5.64 5.98
N PHE A 54 6.04 -5.35 4.69
CA PHE A 54 6.85 -6.21 3.83
C PHE A 54 8.33 -6.27 4.26
N MET A 55 8.91 -5.18 4.76
CA MET A 55 10.27 -5.20 5.30
C MET A 55 10.38 -6.12 6.52
N VAL A 56 9.47 -6.01 7.48
CA VAL A 56 9.48 -6.88 8.68
C VAL A 56 9.19 -8.33 8.31
N LEU A 57 8.29 -8.56 7.36
CA LEU A 57 7.98 -9.88 6.86
C LEU A 57 9.19 -10.52 6.17
N GLY A 58 9.92 -9.75 5.35
CA GLY A 58 11.19 -10.19 4.74
C GLY A 58 12.29 -10.47 5.77
N LEU A 59 12.42 -9.63 6.81
CA LEU A 59 13.34 -9.88 7.92
C LEU A 59 13.01 -11.17 8.67
N ASN A 60 11.73 -11.46 8.91
CA ASN A 60 11.30 -12.72 9.53
C ASN A 60 11.62 -13.96 8.68
N PHE A 61 11.72 -13.83 7.35
CA PHE A 61 12.18 -14.92 6.49
C PHE A 61 13.68 -15.18 6.61
N ILE A 62 14.48 -14.14 6.85
CA ILE A 62 15.94 -14.22 6.98
C ILE A 62 16.33 -14.63 8.41
N ASP A 63 15.78 -13.95 9.42
CA ASP A 63 16.00 -14.22 10.83
C ASP A 63 14.84 -15.05 11.41
N LYS A 64 15.00 -16.37 11.38
CA LYS A 64 14.10 -17.33 12.04
C LYS A 64 14.37 -17.49 13.54
N SER A 65 15.43 -16.88 14.09
CA SER A 65 15.82 -17.06 15.48
C SER A 65 14.92 -16.24 16.43
N ARG A 66 14.36 -15.13 15.96
CA ARG A 66 13.48 -14.26 16.74
C ARG A 66 12.01 -14.43 16.36
N ASN A 67 11.13 -14.28 17.35
CA ASN A 67 9.69 -14.34 17.12
C ASN A 67 9.14 -12.98 16.64
N TYR A 68 9.14 -12.75 15.33
CA TYR A 68 8.53 -11.55 14.73
C TYR A 68 7.02 -11.65 14.56
N HIS A 69 6.40 -12.80 14.85
CA HIS A 69 5.00 -13.05 14.57
C HIS A 69 4.06 -12.01 15.20
N LYS A 70 4.32 -11.63 16.47
CA LYS A 70 3.54 -10.59 17.16
C LYS A 70 3.64 -9.23 16.47
N ILE A 71 4.83 -8.87 16.00
CA ILE A 71 5.09 -7.60 15.32
C ILE A 71 4.42 -7.59 13.95
N ILE A 72 4.51 -8.69 13.20
CA ILE A 72 3.88 -8.85 11.89
C ILE A 72 2.36 -8.73 12.01
N ILE A 73 1.74 -9.39 13.00
CA ILE A 73 0.29 -9.27 13.24
C ILE A 73 -0.09 -7.83 13.59
N GLY A 74 0.66 -7.19 14.50
CA GLY A 74 0.43 -5.78 14.85
C GLY A 74 0.49 -4.87 13.64
N LEU A 75 1.51 -5.02 12.79
CA LEU A 75 1.67 -4.26 11.55
C LEU A 75 0.57 -4.55 10.53
N ALA A 76 0.14 -5.80 10.40
CA ALA A 76 -0.96 -6.18 9.51
C ALA A 76 -2.27 -5.49 9.92
N ILE A 77 -2.58 -5.48 11.22
CA ILE A 77 -3.78 -4.83 11.76
C ILE A 77 -3.72 -3.32 11.52
N VAL A 78 -2.59 -2.67 11.87
CA VAL A 78 -2.41 -1.23 11.66
C VAL A 78 -2.54 -0.88 10.17
N ASN A 79 -1.92 -1.66 9.30
CA ASN A 79 -2.00 -1.46 7.86
C ASN A 79 -3.44 -1.59 7.35
N ALA A 80 -4.17 -2.63 7.77
CA ALA A 80 -5.57 -2.83 7.41
C ALA A 80 -6.46 -1.65 7.86
N ILE A 81 -6.27 -1.16 9.08
CA ILE A 81 -7.01 0.01 9.59
C ILE A 81 -6.75 1.23 8.71
N ILE A 82 -5.48 1.54 8.41
CA ILE A 82 -5.13 2.71 7.59
C ILE A 82 -5.68 2.57 6.17
N MET A 83 -5.63 1.38 5.58
CA MET A 83 -6.23 1.11 4.26
C MET A 83 -7.73 1.37 4.27
N ILE A 84 -8.46 0.86 5.27
CA ILE A 84 -9.91 1.04 5.39
C ILE A 84 -10.26 2.51 5.61
N VAL A 85 -9.59 3.19 6.53
CA VAL A 85 -9.83 4.62 6.81
C VAL A 85 -9.56 5.46 5.56
N SER A 86 -8.45 5.21 4.87
CA SER A 86 -8.13 5.91 3.63
C SER A 86 -9.15 5.65 2.52
N TYR A 87 -9.69 4.43 2.44
CA TYR A 87 -10.69 4.07 1.45
C TYR A 87 -12.04 4.72 1.74
N ILE A 88 -12.48 4.69 3.00
CA ILE A 88 -13.71 5.38 3.44
C ILE A 88 -13.58 6.89 3.18
N TYR A 89 -12.44 7.49 3.52
CA TYR A 89 -12.19 8.90 3.24
C TYR A 89 -12.32 9.21 1.74
N LYS A 90 -11.72 8.37 0.87
CA LYS A 90 -11.89 8.53 -0.59
C LYS A 90 -13.34 8.37 -1.05
N MET A 91 -14.10 7.44 -0.49
CA MET A 91 -15.51 7.26 -0.88
C MET A 91 -16.44 8.37 -0.38
N ILE A 92 -16.12 9.03 0.73
CA ILE A 92 -16.94 10.12 1.27
C ILE A 92 -16.65 11.44 0.53
N HIS A 93 -15.40 11.66 0.13
CA HIS A 93 -14.94 12.92 -0.46
C HIS A 93 -14.92 12.95 -2.00
N PHE A 94 -15.34 11.86 -2.66
CA PHE A 94 -15.38 11.68 -4.11
C PHE A 94 -16.79 11.25 -4.55
#